data_AF-A0A411YK88-F1
#
_entry.id   AF-A0A411YK88-F1
#
_cell.length_a   1.000
_cell.length_b   1.000
_cell.length_c   1.000
_cell.angle_alpha   90.00
_cell.angle_beta   90.00
_cell.angle_gamma   90.00
#
_symmetry.space_group_name_H-M   'P 1'
#
loop_
_entity.id
_entity.type
_entity.pdbx_description
1 polymer ?
#
loop_
_entity_poly.entity_id
_entity_poly.type
_entity_poly.pdbx_seq_one_letter_code
_entity_poly.pdbx_strand_id
1 'polypeptide(L)'
;MKGWRVADGYTIGEVLNQLKEDFEDITISKIRFLESEGLIYPDRTDSGYRKFIDDDVDRLRFILTAQRDHYLPLKVIREQLDRLDAGEVPGQEAAEGGSGYPMPQSSGPQALVGSVPSDGVGGATAGADAGAVPSGGLDEQPTPAPMGVRELCEASGLEPGEVKALREFGVLGTGDDGWFDGEDVVAARAAKELLRLGLEPRHLRMYRQFVEREQALFEQLVTPLLRQRNPEARRQATRQLEQLSQLTGSLKSALLSRALRNRVHGSPERP
;
A
#
# COMPACT_ATOMS: atom_id res chain seq x y z
N MET A 1 36.35 -38.63 7.30
CA MET A 1 34.93 -38.43 7.67
C MET A 1 34.74 -36.92 7.78
N LYS A 2 34.04 -36.20 6.91
CA LYS A 2 32.65 -36.33 6.47
C LYS A 2 32.56 -35.67 5.08
N GLY A 3 32.12 -36.41 4.06
CA GLY A 3 31.98 -35.89 2.69
C GLY A 3 30.83 -34.88 2.62
N TRP A 4 31.09 -33.69 2.09
CA TRP A 4 30.02 -32.80 1.66
C TRP A 4 29.44 -33.42 0.38
N ARG A 5 28.23 -33.97 0.49
CA ARG A 5 27.48 -34.48 -0.66
C ARG A 5 27.30 -33.34 -1.66
N VAL A 6 27.55 -33.64 -2.93
CA VAL A 6 27.10 -32.84 -4.07
C VAL A 6 25.58 -32.65 -3.91
N ALA A 7 25.12 -31.44 -3.66
CA ALA A 7 23.70 -31.18 -3.46
C ALA A 7 22.98 -31.22 -4.83
N ASP A 8 22.08 -32.19 -4.98
CA ASP A 8 21.15 -32.26 -6.09
C ASP A 8 20.21 -31.05 -6.03
N GLY A 9 20.45 -30.04 -6.88
CA GLY A 9 19.56 -28.90 -7.02
C GLY A 9 18.11 -29.30 -7.36
N TYR A 10 17.17 -28.44 -7.00
CA TYR A 10 15.74 -28.64 -7.04
C TYR A 10 15.14 -28.34 -8.42
N THR A 11 14.08 -29.05 -8.75
CA THR A 11 13.20 -28.71 -9.89
C THR A 11 12.28 -27.54 -9.53
N ILE A 12 11.74 -26.86 -10.54
CA ILE A 12 10.80 -25.74 -10.32
C ILE A 12 9.55 -26.15 -9.51
N GLY A 13 9.13 -27.42 -9.59
CA GLY A 13 8.01 -27.96 -8.83
C GLY A 13 8.35 -28.17 -7.36
N GLU A 14 9.56 -28.65 -7.06
CA GLU A 14 10.04 -28.79 -5.68
C GLU A 14 10.25 -27.43 -5.02
N VAL A 15 10.83 -26.47 -5.74
CA VAL A 15 10.96 -25.08 -5.28
C VAL A 15 9.59 -24.46 -5.01
N LEU A 16 8.61 -24.67 -5.89
CA LEU A 16 7.25 -24.21 -5.68
C LEU A 16 6.67 -24.76 -4.37
N ASN A 17 6.78 -26.07 -4.15
CA ASN A 17 6.25 -26.70 -2.95
C ASN A 17 6.90 -26.16 -1.68
N GLN A 18 8.21 -25.96 -1.68
CA GLN A 18 8.92 -25.37 -0.55
C GLN A 18 8.48 -23.93 -0.26
N LEU A 19 8.32 -23.09 -1.30
CA LEU A 19 7.94 -21.69 -1.11
C LEU A 19 6.46 -21.52 -0.78
N LYS A 20 5.60 -22.47 -1.15
CA LYS A 20 4.16 -22.38 -0.94
C LYS A 20 3.77 -22.42 0.55
N GLU A 21 4.63 -22.95 1.42
CA GLU A 21 4.43 -22.92 2.87
C GLU A 21 4.40 -21.50 3.43
N ASP A 22 5.26 -20.61 2.92
CA ASP A 22 5.38 -19.22 3.37
C ASP A 22 4.67 -18.21 2.45
N PHE A 23 4.42 -18.60 1.20
CA PHE A 23 3.89 -17.75 0.14
C PHE A 23 2.77 -18.46 -0.63
N GLU A 24 1.55 -18.47 -0.08
CA GLU A 24 0.42 -19.24 -0.64
C GLU A 24 0.09 -18.89 -2.11
N ASP A 25 0.30 -17.63 -2.50
CA ASP A 25 0.03 -17.10 -3.85
C ASP A 25 1.13 -17.39 -4.88
N ILE A 26 2.19 -18.11 -4.50
CA ILE A 26 3.27 -18.41 -5.43
C ILE A 26 2.83 -19.42 -6.50
N THR A 27 3.24 -19.14 -7.73
CA THR A 27 2.97 -20.01 -8.89
C THR A 27 4.26 -20.22 -9.70
N ILE A 28 4.28 -21.28 -10.50
CA ILE A 28 5.37 -21.53 -11.46
C ILE A 28 5.54 -20.33 -12.40
N SER A 29 4.44 -19.70 -12.82
CA SER A 29 4.47 -18.50 -13.67
C SER A 29 5.17 -17.34 -12.98
N LYS A 30 4.96 -17.15 -11.67
CA LYS A 30 5.66 -16.12 -10.89
C LYS A 30 7.17 -16.40 -10.79
N ILE A 31 7.57 -17.64 -10.53
CA ILE A 31 9.00 -18.02 -10.48
C ILE A 31 9.67 -17.76 -11.84
N ARG A 32 9.03 -18.18 -12.94
CA ARG A 32 9.52 -17.92 -14.31
C ARG A 32 9.57 -16.44 -14.65
N PHE A 33 8.61 -15.65 -14.18
CA PHE A 33 8.61 -14.21 -14.37
C PHE A 33 9.81 -13.55 -13.67
N LEU A 34 10.12 -13.94 -12.43
CA LEU A 34 11.27 -13.42 -11.69
C LEU A 34 12.61 -13.81 -12.34
N GLU A 35 12.69 -15.02 -12.90
CA GLU A 35 13.82 -15.45 -13.75
C GLU A 35 13.93 -14.59 -15.02
N SER A 36 12.83 -14.35 -15.75
CA SER A 36 12.86 -13.55 -16.96
C SER A 36 13.23 -12.08 -16.72
N GLU A 37 12.92 -11.57 -15.53
CA GLU A 37 13.32 -10.23 -15.07
C GLU A 37 14.76 -10.19 -14.52
N GLY A 38 15.50 -11.31 -14.56
CA GLY A 38 16.90 -11.38 -14.14
C GLY A 38 17.10 -11.17 -12.65
N LEU A 39 16.17 -11.61 -11.81
CA LEU A 39 16.33 -11.57 -10.34
C LEU A 39 16.91 -12.87 -9.79
N ILE A 40 16.83 -13.95 -10.56
CA ILE A 40 17.37 -15.27 -10.26
C ILE A 40 17.95 -15.90 -11.54
N TYR A 41 18.93 -16.78 -11.39
CA TYR A 41 19.68 -17.35 -12.51
C TYR A 41 19.91 -18.86 -12.32
N PRO A 42 18.84 -19.68 -12.32
CA PRO A 42 18.96 -21.11 -12.10
C PRO A 42 19.72 -21.79 -13.25
N ASP A 43 20.56 -22.75 -12.89
CA ASP A 43 21.34 -23.55 -13.83
C ASP A 43 20.46 -24.41 -14.74
N ARG A 44 21.05 -24.84 -15.86
CA ARG A 44 20.43 -25.81 -16.77
C ARG A 44 21.18 -27.13 -16.67
N THR A 45 20.41 -28.22 -16.53
CA THR A 45 20.95 -29.57 -16.70
C THR A 45 21.33 -29.83 -18.16
N ASP A 46 22.15 -30.86 -18.42
CA ASP A 46 22.46 -31.32 -19.79
C ASP A 46 21.19 -31.68 -20.59
N SER A 47 20.11 -32.04 -19.90
CA SER A 47 18.78 -32.31 -20.47
C SER A 47 17.92 -31.06 -20.73
N GLY A 48 18.36 -29.87 -20.32
CA GLY A 48 17.70 -28.58 -20.60
C GLY A 48 16.69 -28.10 -19.53
N TYR A 49 16.39 -28.91 -18.51
CA TYR A 49 15.55 -28.50 -17.39
C TYR A 49 16.29 -27.56 -16.42
N ARG A 50 15.53 -26.65 -15.79
CA ARG A 50 16.02 -25.73 -14.75
C ARG A 50 16.35 -26.50 -13.48
N LYS A 51 17.52 -26.21 -12.91
CA LYS A 51 18.02 -26.75 -11.66
C LYS A 51 18.32 -25.57 -10.74
N PHE A 52 17.56 -25.46 -9.66
CA PHE A 52 17.69 -24.41 -8.66
C PHE A 52 18.61 -24.91 -7.55
N ILE A 53 19.60 -24.13 -7.15
CA ILE A 53 20.39 -24.43 -5.95
C ILE A 53 19.75 -23.80 -4.72
N ASP A 54 20.22 -24.15 -3.51
CA ASP A 54 19.69 -23.56 -2.27
C ASP A 54 19.75 -22.02 -2.28
N ASP A 55 20.82 -21.45 -2.85
CA ASP A 55 20.99 -20.00 -2.99
C ASP A 55 19.89 -19.34 -3.84
N ASP A 56 19.46 -19.98 -4.93
CA ASP A 56 18.33 -19.50 -5.74
C ASP A 56 17.03 -19.47 -4.93
N VAL A 57 16.82 -20.47 -4.06
CA VAL A 57 15.63 -20.58 -3.22
C VAL A 57 15.64 -19.48 -2.15
N ASP A 58 16.78 -19.22 -1.52
CA ASP A 58 16.91 -18.15 -0.53
C ASP A 58 16.74 -16.77 -1.17
N ARG A 59 17.27 -16.58 -2.38
CA ARG A 59 17.05 -15.37 -3.18
C ARG A 59 15.57 -15.19 -3.52
N LEU A 60 14.87 -16.25 -3.91
CA LEU A 60 13.42 -16.23 -4.12
C LEU A 60 12.68 -15.84 -2.84
N ARG A 61 13.01 -16.42 -1.68
CA ARG A 61 12.41 -16.04 -0.39
C ARG A 61 12.61 -14.56 -0.10
N PHE A 62 13.82 -14.02 -0.33
CA PHE A 62 14.10 -12.60 -0.14
C PHE A 62 13.23 -11.72 -1.05
N ILE A 63 13.20 -12.02 -2.35
CA ILE A 63 12.41 -11.26 -3.34
C ILE A 63 10.92 -11.28 -2.96
N LEU A 64 10.38 -12.45 -2.62
CA LEU A 64 8.97 -12.62 -2.32
C LEU A 64 8.59 -11.93 -1.01
N THR A 65 9.46 -11.97 0.00
CA THR A 65 9.30 -11.22 1.24
C THR A 65 9.32 -9.71 0.99
N ALA A 66 10.30 -9.22 0.22
CA ALA A 66 10.39 -7.83 -0.18
C ALA A 66 9.16 -7.33 -0.96
N GLN A 67 8.55 -8.18 -1.79
CA GLN A 67 7.30 -7.87 -2.49
C GLN A 67 6.08 -7.94 -1.57
N ARG A 68 5.99 -8.98 -0.72
CA ARG A 68 4.83 -9.25 0.15
C ARG A 68 4.73 -8.27 1.31
N ASP A 69 5.87 -7.94 1.92
CA ASP A 69 5.91 -7.20 3.17
C ASP A 69 6.26 -5.73 2.93
N HIS A 70 7.12 -5.45 1.94
CA HIS A 70 7.64 -4.11 1.67
C HIS A 70 7.19 -3.50 0.33
N TYR A 71 6.55 -4.28 -0.54
CA TYR A 71 6.03 -3.84 -1.85
C TYR A 71 7.08 -3.14 -2.72
N LEU A 72 8.33 -3.60 -2.62
CA LEU A 72 9.44 -2.98 -3.33
C LEU A 72 9.34 -3.23 -4.84
N PRO A 73 9.55 -2.21 -5.69
CA PRO A 73 9.65 -2.40 -7.14
C PRO A 73 10.83 -3.33 -7.49
N LEU A 74 10.69 -4.13 -8.55
CA LEU A 74 11.73 -5.08 -8.98
C LEU A 74 13.11 -4.45 -9.15
N LYS A 75 13.16 -3.19 -9.60
CA LYS A 75 14.41 -2.44 -9.73
C LYS A 75 15.12 -2.27 -8.39
N VAL A 76 14.39 -1.90 -7.33
CA VAL A 76 14.95 -1.69 -5.99
C VAL A 76 15.36 -3.03 -5.37
N ILE A 77 14.58 -4.08 -5.59
CA ILE A 77 14.94 -5.44 -5.14
C ILE A 77 16.24 -5.89 -5.82
N ARG A 78 16.40 -5.62 -7.12
CA ARG A 78 17.64 -5.92 -7.84
C ARG A 78 18.84 -5.20 -7.22
N GLU A 79 18.73 -3.90 -6.97
CA GLU A 79 19.79 -3.12 -6.31
C GLU A 79 20.12 -3.63 -4.89
N GLN A 80 19.14 -4.17 -4.16
CA GLN A 80 19.37 -4.80 -2.85
C GLN A 80 20.10 -6.13 -2.98
N LEU A 81 19.73 -6.94 -3.96
CA LEU A 81 20.37 -8.21 -4.26
C LEU A 81 21.81 -8.02 -4.73
N ASP A 82 22.07 -7.01 -5.56
CA ASP A 82 23.43 -6.70 -6.04
C ASP A 82 24.37 -6.32 -4.88
N ARG A 83 23.85 -5.60 -3.87
CA ARG A 83 24.60 -5.29 -2.63
C ARG A 83 24.85 -6.53 -1.77
N LEU A 84 23.84 -7.38 -1.63
CA LEU A 84 23.96 -8.67 -0.93
C LEU A 84 25.04 -9.55 -1.58
N ASP A 85 25.03 -9.65 -2.91
CA ASP A 85 26.02 -10.41 -3.69
C ASP A 85 27.42 -9.83 -3.58
N ALA A 86 27.55 -8.50 -3.44
CA ALA A 86 28.82 -7.82 -3.18
C ALA A 86 29.36 -8.07 -1.75
N GLY A 87 28.62 -8.79 -0.91
CA GLY A 87 28.98 -9.07 0.48
C GLY A 87 28.68 -7.92 1.43
N GLU A 88 27.91 -6.92 0.99
CA GLU A 88 27.41 -5.84 1.86
C GLU A 88 26.16 -6.33 2.58
N VAL A 89 26.28 -6.57 3.89
CA VAL A 89 25.14 -6.98 4.71
C VAL A 89 24.12 -5.85 4.74
N PRO A 90 22.82 -6.08 4.47
CA PRO A 90 21.79 -5.08 4.65
C PRO A 90 21.63 -4.78 6.14
N GLY A 91 22.40 -3.80 6.61
CA GLY A 91 22.42 -3.36 7.99
C GLY A 91 22.71 -1.87 8.05
N GLN A 92 21.65 -1.09 8.27
CA GLN A 92 21.71 0.25 8.85
C GLN A 92 22.33 1.40 8.03
N GLU A 93 21.85 1.68 6.82
CA GLU A 93 21.94 3.03 6.23
C GLU A 93 20.66 3.36 5.44
N ALA A 94 19.55 3.52 6.16
CA ALA A 94 18.32 4.19 5.65
C ALA A 94 17.74 5.18 6.67
N ALA A 95 18.56 5.58 7.64
CA ALA A 95 18.34 6.73 8.50
C ALA A 95 19.64 7.52 8.45
N GLU A 96 19.57 8.76 7.97
CA GLU A 96 20.66 9.72 7.75
C GLU A 96 21.37 9.62 6.38
N GLY A 97 21.08 10.61 5.51
CA GLY A 97 21.86 10.84 4.28
C GLY A 97 21.03 11.02 3.00
N GLY A 98 20.27 12.12 2.90
CA GLY A 98 19.63 12.49 1.65
C GLY A 98 20.62 12.95 0.57
N SER A 99 20.50 12.40 -0.64
CA SER A 99 20.55 13.05 -1.98
C SER A 99 20.84 11.97 -3.03
N GLY A 100 20.21 11.88 -4.20
CA GLY A 100 19.14 12.66 -4.80
C GLY A 100 18.79 12.04 -6.16
N TYR A 101 17.51 12.10 -6.54
CA TYR A 101 17.14 12.14 -7.96
C TYR A 101 16.63 13.57 -8.24
N PRO A 102 16.97 14.14 -9.40
CA PRO A 102 16.91 15.57 -9.64
C PRO A 102 15.47 16.05 -9.81
N MET A 103 15.10 17.09 -9.06
CA MET A 103 13.91 17.89 -9.32
C MET A 103 14.15 18.81 -10.54
N PRO A 104 13.20 19.00 -11.45
CA PRO A 104 13.27 20.08 -12.44
C PRO A 104 13.19 21.43 -11.73
N GLN A 105 14.12 22.31 -12.06
CA GLN A 105 14.41 23.54 -11.34
C GLN A 105 13.30 24.58 -11.56
N SER A 106 12.84 25.17 -10.47
CA SER A 106 11.94 26.32 -10.45
C SER A 106 12.70 27.58 -10.86
N SER A 107 12.24 28.23 -11.94
CA SER A 107 12.40 29.67 -12.08
C SER A 107 11.19 30.32 -11.40
N GLY A 108 11.41 31.04 -10.30
CA GLY A 108 10.44 32.01 -9.79
C GLY A 108 10.24 33.15 -10.81
N PRO A 109 9.23 34.02 -10.58
CA PRO A 109 9.47 35.04 -9.56
C PRO A 109 8.29 35.36 -8.63
N GLN A 110 8.68 35.74 -7.42
CA GLN A 110 8.19 36.82 -6.56
C GLN A 110 6.68 36.98 -6.28
N ALA A 111 6.38 36.71 -5.01
CA ALA A 111 5.74 37.63 -4.06
C ALA A 111 4.75 38.65 -4.62
N LEU A 112 3.45 38.39 -4.41
CA LEU A 112 2.46 39.44 -4.16
C LEU A 112 1.55 39.01 -3.02
N VAL A 113 1.77 39.70 -1.90
CA VAL A 113 0.86 39.85 -0.77
C VAL A 113 -0.39 40.56 -1.29
N GLY A 114 -1.58 40.01 -1.05
CA GLY A 114 -2.82 40.62 -1.49
C GLY A 114 -4.03 40.00 -0.81
N SER A 115 -4.60 40.74 0.13
CA SER A 115 -5.79 40.44 0.90
C SER A 115 -6.99 39.99 0.04
N VAL A 116 -7.75 39.05 0.59
CA VAL A 116 -9.13 38.74 0.18
C VAL A 116 -10.01 39.98 0.32
N PRO A 117 -10.92 40.20 -0.63
CA PRO A 117 -12.28 40.54 -0.28
C PRO A 117 -13.26 39.50 -0.82
N SER A 118 -14.16 39.10 0.06
CA SER A 118 -15.38 38.37 -0.24
C SER A 118 -16.37 39.31 -0.94
N ASP A 119 -16.88 38.93 -2.10
CA ASP A 119 -18.27 39.15 -2.50
C ASP A 119 -18.62 38.25 -3.69
N GLY A 120 -19.83 37.67 -3.63
CA GLY A 120 -20.25 36.55 -4.45
C GLY A 120 -20.75 36.89 -5.86
N VAL A 121 -21.08 35.83 -6.61
CA VAL A 121 -22.41 35.51 -7.20
C VAL A 121 -22.23 34.43 -8.29
N GLY A 122 -22.95 33.31 -8.11
CA GLY A 122 -23.75 32.59 -9.12
C GLY A 122 -23.12 32.06 -10.42
N GLY A 123 -23.18 30.74 -10.61
CA GLY A 123 -23.09 30.12 -11.94
C GLY A 123 -22.99 28.60 -11.92
N ALA A 124 -24.13 27.92 -11.88
CA ALA A 124 -24.24 26.46 -11.97
C ALA A 124 -23.77 25.93 -13.33
N THR A 125 -23.03 24.81 -13.34
CA THR A 125 -23.24 23.73 -14.31
C THR A 125 -23.04 22.37 -13.64
N ALA A 126 -23.99 21.49 -13.91
CA ALA A 126 -24.11 20.14 -13.39
C ALA A 126 -23.12 19.16 -14.04
N GLY A 127 -22.79 18.09 -13.32
CA GLY A 127 -22.40 16.82 -13.94
C GLY A 127 -21.20 16.12 -13.33
N ALA A 128 -21.44 15.38 -12.25
CA ALA A 128 -21.02 13.98 -12.03
C ALA A 128 -20.89 13.74 -10.52
N ASP A 129 -21.94 13.16 -9.94
CA ASP A 129 -21.90 12.49 -8.65
C ASP A 129 -20.84 11.38 -8.71
N ALA A 130 -19.68 11.68 -8.16
CA ALA A 130 -18.71 10.68 -7.72
C ALA A 130 -18.68 10.76 -6.20
N GLY A 131 -19.71 10.16 -5.57
CA GLY A 131 -19.72 9.66 -4.20
C GLY A 131 -18.80 10.41 -3.23
N ALA A 132 -19.28 11.52 -2.70
CA ALA A 132 -18.69 12.14 -1.52
C ALA A 132 -18.73 11.10 -0.39
N VAL A 133 -17.60 10.44 -0.17
CA VAL A 133 -17.39 9.62 1.03
C VAL A 133 -17.53 10.59 2.21
N PRO A 134 -18.43 10.36 3.17
CA PRO A 134 -18.54 11.24 4.33
C PRO A 134 -17.18 11.24 5.04
N SER A 135 -16.46 12.35 4.92
CA SER A 135 -15.25 12.57 5.68
C SER A 135 -15.71 12.87 7.10
N GLY A 136 -15.63 11.86 7.98
CA GLY A 136 -15.86 12.05 9.41
C GLY A 136 -14.90 13.13 9.91
N GLY A 137 -15.45 14.19 10.48
CA GLY A 137 -14.64 15.22 11.14
C GLY A 137 -13.85 14.59 12.28
N LEU A 138 -12.67 15.14 12.55
CA LEU A 138 -11.83 14.72 13.68
C LEU A 138 -12.33 15.29 15.02
N ASP A 139 -13.37 16.13 14.99
CA ASP A 139 -14.09 16.56 16.17
C ASP A 139 -14.90 15.38 16.74
N GLU A 140 -14.84 15.25 18.07
CA GLU A 140 -15.44 14.21 18.90
C GLU A 140 -16.96 14.06 18.65
N GLN A 141 -17.31 13.35 17.59
CA GLN A 141 -18.60 12.69 17.46
C GLN A 141 -18.67 11.66 18.60
N PRO A 142 -19.81 11.53 19.32
CA PRO A 142 -19.94 10.46 20.30
C PRO A 142 -19.66 9.14 19.58
N THR A 143 -18.57 8.46 19.96
CA THR A 143 -18.21 7.16 19.42
C THR A 143 -19.46 6.29 19.52
N PRO A 144 -20.02 5.81 18.39
CA PRO A 144 -21.15 4.90 18.47
C PRO A 144 -20.76 3.74 19.38
N ALA A 145 -21.71 3.26 20.18
CA ALA A 145 -21.44 2.22 21.16
C ALA A 145 -20.65 1.06 20.50
N PRO A 146 -19.58 0.55 21.14
CA PRO A 146 -18.71 -0.46 20.53
C PRO A 146 -19.55 -1.64 20.02
N MET A 147 -19.48 -1.88 18.71
CA MET A 147 -20.33 -2.84 18.01
C MET A 147 -19.64 -4.20 17.95
N GLY A 148 -20.39 -5.27 18.19
CA GLY A 148 -19.87 -6.65 18.07
C GLY A 148 -19.86 -7.15 16.62
N VAL A 149 -19.17 -8.27 16.35
CA VAL A 149 -19.11 -8.90 15.02
C VAL A 149 -20.50 -9.13 14.41
N ARG A 150 -21.47 -9.60 15.20
CA ARG A 150 -22.84 -9.83 14.73
C ARG A 150 -23.49 -8.56 14.21
N GLU A 151 -23.35 -7.47 14.96
CA GLU A 151 -23.94 -6.17 14.64
C GLU A 151 -23.27 -5.55 13.41
N LEU A 152 -21.96 -5.69 13.27
CA LEU A 152 -21.23 -5.29 12.07
C LEU A 152 -21.71 -6.06 10.83
N CYS A 153 -21.89 -7.39 10.94
CA CYS A 153 -22.43 -8.20 9.85
C CYS A 153 -23.84 -7.72 9.44
N GLU A 154 -24.72 -7.46 10.41
CA GLU A 154 -26.06 -6.93 10.15
C GLU A 154 -26.01 -5.55 9.46
N ALA A 155 -25.11 -4.66 9.90
CA ALA A 155 -25.00 -3.30 9.38
C ALA A 155 -24.31 -3.18 8.01
N SER A 156 -23.41 -4.12 7.68
CA SER A 156 -22.58 -4.09 6.47
C SER A 156 -22.97 -5.12 5.41
N GLY A 157 -23.68 -6.18 5.79
CA GLY A 157 -23.98 -7.33 4.93
C GLY A 157 -22.78 -8.27 4.71
N LEU A 158 -21.70 -8.14 5.49
CA LEU A 158 -20.60 -9.08 5.51
C LEU A 158 -21.00 -10.38 6.23
N GLU A 159 -20.43 -11.49 5.79
CA GLU A 159 -20.46 -12.75 6.51
C GLU A 159 -19.38 -12.79 7.61
N PRO A 160 -19.55 -13.56 8.70
CA PRO A 160 -18.55 -13.65 9.77
C PRO A 160 -17.15 -14.07 9.29
N GLY A 161 -17.08 -14.91 8.25
CA GLY A 161 -15.82 -15.30 7.62
C GLY A 161 -15.13 -14.15 6.88
N GLU A 162 -15.90 -13.31 6.18
CA GLU A 162 -15.40 -12.10 5.51
C GLU A 162 -14.88 -11.09 6.53
N VAL A 163 -15.61 -10.87 7.64
CA VAL A 163 -15.17 -10.00 8.75
C VAL A 163 -13.86 -10.48 9.35
N LYS A 164 -13.73 -11.80 9.61
CA LYS A 164 -12.49 -12.38 10.12
C LYS A 164 -11.32 -12.15 9.16
N ALA A 165 -11.51 -12.42 7.88
CA ALA A 165 -10.47 -12.23 6.87
C ALA A 165 -10.07 -10.75 6.73
N LEU A 166 -11.04 -9.83 6.68
CA LEU A 166 -10.76 -8.39 6.61
C LEU A 166 -10.00 -7.89 7.85
N ARG A 167 -10.27 -8.43 9.03
CA ARG A 167 -9.50 -8.14 10.25
C ARG A 167 -8.07 -8.70 10.17
N GLU A 168 -7.91 -9.93 9.67
CA GLU A 168 -6.59 -10.55 9.48
C GLU A 168 -5.70 -9.75 8.52
N PHE A 169 -6.28 -9.17 7.46
CA PHE A 169 -5.57 -8.27 6.55
C PHE A 169 -5.55 -6.80 7.04
N GLY A 170 -6.07 -6.53 8.24
CA GLY A 170 -6.02 -5.25 8.92
C GLY A 170 -6.86 -4.14 8.27
N VAL A 171 -7.90 -4.50 7.52
CA VAL A 171 -8.86 -3.57 6.89
C VAL A 171 -9.94 -3.12 7.87
N LEU A 172 -10.24 -3.92 8.89
CA LEU A 172 -11.23 -3.64 9.94
C LEU A 172 -10.65 -3.90 11.33
N GLY A 173 -11.16 -3.17 12.33
CA GLY A 173 -10.90 -3.41 13.74
C GLY A 173 -9.43 -3.24 14.07
N THR A 174 -8.88 -2.04 13.86
CA THR A 174 -7.48 -1.72 14.15
C THR A 174 -7.15 -1.69 15.64
N GLY A 175 -8.15 -1.87 16.52
CA GLY A 175 -7.99 -2.02 17.97
C GLY A 175 -7.93 -3.47 18.45
N ASP A 176 -7.14 -3.72 19.49
CA ASP A 176 -7.00 -5.04 20.13
C ASP A 176 -8.21 -5.39 21.04
N ASP A 177 -9.21 -4.53 21.11
CA ASP A 177 -10.36 -4.64 22.01
C ASP A 177 -11.48 -5.53 21.46
N GLY A 178 -11.39 -5.91 20.18
CA GLY A 178 -12.31 -6.81 19.50
C GLY A 178 -13.66 -6.17 19.14
N TRP A 179 -13.82 -4.87 19.38
CA TRP A 179 -15.00 -4.09 19.04
C TRP A 179 -14.82 -3.41 17.69
N PHE A 180 -15.92 -2.92 17.13
CA PHE A 180 -15.94 -2.11 15.92
C PHE A 180 -16.58 -0.76 16.20
N ASP A 181 -16.06 0.27 15.55
CA ASP A 181 -16.60 1.62 15.63
C ASP A 181 -17.42 2.00 14.38
N GLY A 182 -17.80 3.27 14.29
CA GLY A 182 -18.56 3.77 13.14
C GLY A 182 -17.76 3.79 11.84
N GLU A 183 -16.44 3.98 11.91
CA GLU A 183 -15.57 3.99 10.73
C GLU A 183 -15.40 2.58 10.18
N ASP A 184 -15.32 1.58 11.06
CA ASP A 184 -15.35 0.16 10.70
C ASP A 184 -16.62 -0.21 9.94
N VAL A 185 -17.79 0.34 10.30
CA VAL A 185 -19.04 0.08 9.57
C VAL A 185 -18.97 0.66 8.14
N VAL A 186 -18.42 1.85 7.97
CA VAL A 186 -18.25 2.48 6.65
C VAL A 186 -17.27 1.67 5.80
N ALA A 187 -16.11 1.30 6.37
CA ALA A 187 -15.11 0.48 5.72
C ALA A 187 -15.67 -0.91 5.34
N ALA A 188 -16.44 -1.53 6.24
CA ALA A 188 -17.07 -2.83 6.03
C ALA A 188 -18.07 -2.82 4.86
N ARG A 189 -18.89 -1.78 4.74
CA ARG A 189 -19.83 -1.61 3.61
C ARG A 189 -19.09 -1.45 2.29
N ALA A 190 -18.05 -0.61 2.25
CA ALA A 190 -17.24 -0.44 1.05
C ALA A 190 -16.53 -1.75 0.67
N ALA A 191 -15.97 -2.46 1.65
CA ALA A 191 -15.36 -3.76 1.45
C ALA A 191 -16.36 -4.77 0.88
N LYS A 192 -17.60 -4.82 1.38
CA LYS A 192 -18.62 -5.74 0.86
C LYS A 192 -18.89 -5.53 -0.63
N GLU A 193 -19.01 -4.27 -1.07
CA GLU A 193 -19.20 -3.96 -2.49
C GLU A 193 -17.99 -4.35 -3.34
N LEU A 194 -16.77 -4.15 -2.84
CA LEU A 194 -15.55 -4.57 -3.52
C LEU A 194 -15.46 -6.10 -3.65
N LEU A 195 -15.81 -6.84 -2.59
CA LEU A 195 -15.85 -8.30 -2.61
C LEU A 195 -16.89 -8.82 -3.62
N ARG A 196 -18.05 -8.17 -3.74
CA ARG A 196 -19.08 -8.49 -4.76
C ARG A 196 -18.58 -8.30 -6.20
N LEU A 197 -17.65 -7.38 -6.42
CA LEU A 197 -17.01 -7.15 -7.72
C LEU A 197 -15.85 -8.13 -8.01
N GLY A 198 -15.59 -9.08 -7.11
CA GLY A 198 -14.57 -10.13 -7.28
C GLY A 198 -13.21 -9.77 -6.69
N LEU A 199 -13.09 -8.71 -5.88
CA LEU A 199 -11.90 -8.52 -5.06
C LEU A 199 -11.91 -9.50 -3.87
N GLU A 200 -10.74 -9.78 -3.33
CA GLU A 200 -10.56 -10.60 -2.14
C GLU A 200 -9.98 -9.73 -1.02
N PRO A 201 -10.14 -10.09 0.26
CA PRO A 201 -9.58 -9.35 1.39
C PRO A 201 -8.07 -9.07 1.25
N ARG A 202 -7.31 -10.01 0.68
CA ARG A 202 -5.87 -9.85 0.41
C ARG A 202 -5.55 -8.66 -0.51
N HIS A 203 -6.44 -8.36 -1.48
CA HIS A 203 -6.27 -7.22 -2.40
C HIS A 203 -6.49 -5.89 -1.69
N LEU A 204 -7.32 -5.88 -0.63
CA LEU A 204 -7.65 -4.66 0.10
C LEU A 204 -6.51 -4.22 1.04
N ARG A 205 -5.58 -5.11 1.38
CA ARG A 205 -4.36 -4.80 2.16
C ARG A 205 -3.58 -3.62 1.58
N MET A 206 -3.60 -3.43 0.26
CA MET A 206 -2.91 -2.31 -0.38
C MET A 206 -3.44 -0.94 0.07
N TYR A 207 -4.75 -0.83 0.36
CA TYR A 207 -5.35 0.40 0.85
C TYR A 207 -4.94 0.68 2.30
N ARG A 208 -4.88 -0.34 3.16
CA ARG A 208 -4.40 -0.21 4.53
C ARG A 208 -2.99 0.40 4.57
N GLN A 209 -2.05 -0.19 3.82
CA GLN A 209 -0.68 0.33 3.78
C GLN A 209 -0.57 1.74 3.23
N PHE A 210 -1.42 2.06 2.27
CA PHE A 210 -1.48 3.41 1.72
C PHE A 210 -1.94 4.41 2.78
N VAL A 211 -2.96 4.07 3.57
CA VAL A 211 -3.42 4.86 4.72
C VAL A 211 -2.34 4.98 5.80
N GLU A 212 -1.62 3.91 6.14
CA GLU A 212 -0.50 3.95 7.10
C GLU A 212 0.60 4.95 6.66
N ARG A 213 0.94 4.95 5.36
CA ARG A 213 1.93 5.90 4.82
C ARG A 213 1.42 7.34 4.85
N GLU A 214 0.15 7.57 4.55
CA GLU A 214 -0.45 8.90 4.65
C GLU A 214 -0.53 9.40 6.07
N GLN A 215 -0.93 8.53 7.01
CA GLN A 215 -0.94 8.86 8.43
C GLN A 215 0.46 9.27 8.89
N ALA A 216 1.50 8.48 8.56
CA ALA A 216 2.87 8.79 8.94
C ALA A 216 3.33 10.14 8.35
N LEU A 217 2.97 10.44 7.11
CA LEU A 217 3.25 11.74 6.48
C LEU A 217 2.51 12.88 7.20
N PHE A 218 1.23 12.70 7.49
CA PHE A 218 0.42 13.72 8.16
C PHE A 218 0.93 13.97 9.58
N GLU A 219 1.28 12.91 10.30
CA GLU A 219 1.87 12.97 11.64
C GLU A 219 3.14 13.81 11.65
N GLN A 220 4.05 13.62 10.69
CA GLN A 220 5.26 14.43 10.56
C GLN A 220 4.96 15.93 10.40
N LEU A 221 3.88 16.28 9.69
CA LEU A 221 3.48 17.68 9.47
C LEU A 221 2.85 18.32 10.70
N VAL A 222 2.07 17.56 11.49
CA VAL A 222 1.35 18.11 12.65
C VAL A 222 2.07 17.93 13.98
N THR A 223 3.09 17.05 14.05
CA THR A 223 3.93 16.85 15.24
C THR A 223 4.43 18.15 15.88
N PRO A 224 4.91 19.15 15.12
CA PRO A 224 5.35 20.43 15.70
C PRO A 224 4.22 21.19 16.41
N LEU A 225 2.99 21.14 15.86
CA LEU A 225 1.81 21.77 16.47
C LEU A 225 1.36 21.02 17.72
N LEU A 226 1.36 19.68 17.68
CA LEU A 226 0.96 18.85 18.80
C LEU A 226 1.93 18.95 20.00
N ARG A 227 3.21 19.23 19.76
CA ARG A 227 4.19 19.51 20.82
C ARG A 227 3.89 20.81 21.58
N GLN A 228 3.19 21.76 20.97
CA GLN A 228 2.75 22.97 21.65
C GLN A 228 1.62 22.59 22.62
N ARG A 229 1.87 22.67 23.92
CA ARG A 229 0.92 22.29 24.99
C ARG A 229 -0.22 23.32 25.19
N ASN A 230 -0.73 23.92 24.12
CA ASN A 230 -1.87 24.83 24.18
C ASN A 230 -3.09 24.24 23.43
N PRO A 231 -4.33 24.60 23.82
CA PRO A 231 -5.53 24.06 23.21
C PRO A 231 -5.76 24.57 21.77
N GLU A 232 -5.23 25.73 21.40
CA GLU A 232 -5.41 26.33 20.08
C GLU A 232 -4.60 25.60 18.99
N ALA A 233 -3.37 25.20 19.30
CA ALA A 233 -2.48 24.43 18.45
C ALA A 233 -3.04 23.02 18.19
N ARG A 234 -3.71 22.41 19.19
CA ARG A 234 -4.45 21.16 19.00
C ARG A 234 -5.59 21.33 17.99
N ARG A 235 -6.43 22.36 18.16
CA ARG A 235 -7.51 22.68 17.21
C ARG A 235 -6.96 22.98 15.81
N GLN A 236 -5.82 23.66 15.72
CA GLN A 236 -5.15 23.92 14.45
C GLN A 236 -4.63 22.64 13.80
N ALA A 237 -4.02 21.74 14.57
CA ALA A 237 -3.59 20.43 14.08
C ALA A 237 -4.78 19.61 13.55
N THR A 238 -5.90 19.56 14.29
CA THR A 238 -7.14 18.91 13.87
C THR A 238 -7.63 19.45 12.52
N ARG A 239 -7.81 20.78 12.39
CA ARG A 239 -8.23 21.40 11.12
C ARG A 239 -7.27 21.12 9.98
N GLN A 240 -5.96 21.11 10.26
CA GLN A 240 -4.95 20.82 9.24
C GLN A 240 -5.00 19.36 8.78
N LEU A 241 -5.22 18.40 9.68
CA LEU A 241 -5.41 16.99 9.34
C LEU A 241 -6.67 16.78 8.49
N GLU A 242 -7.78 17.44 8.83
CA GLU A 242 -9.02 17.39 8.04
C GLU A 242 -8.80 17.91 6.62
N GLN A 243 -8.15 19.07 6.49
CA GLN A 243 -7.81 19.66 5.19
C GLN A 243 -6.88 18.74 4.39
N LEU A 244 -5.87 18.14 5.04
CA LEU A 244 -4.95 17.20 4.38
C LEU A 244 -5.71 15.98 3.85
N SER A 245 -6.57 15.37 4.67
CA SER A 245 -7.41 14.22 4.27
C SER A 245 -8.28 14.54 3.05
N GLN A 246 -8.95 15.70 3.06
CA GLN A 246 -9.79 16.12 1.93
C GLN A 246 -9.00 16.35 0.64
N LEU A 247 -7.84 17.01 0.74
CA LEU A 247 -7.00 17.31 -0.41
C LEU A 247 -6.38 16.04 -1.00
N THR A 248 -5.86 15.13 -0.17
CA THR A 248 -5.27 13.88 -0.70
C THR A 248 -6.33 12.96 -1.27
N GLY A 249 -7.53 12.88 -0.69
CA GLY A 249 -8.67 12.17 -1.26
C GLY A 249 -9.00 12.67 -2.68
N SER A 250 -9.10 13.99 -2.84
CA SER A 250 -9.36 14.65 -4.13
C SER A 250 -8.25 14.37 -5.15
N LEU A 251 -6.97 14.44 -4.74
CA LEU A 251 -5.81 14.12 -5.57
C LEU A 251 -5.84 12.67 -6.06
N LYS A 252 -6.06 11.69 -5.17
CA LYS A 252 -6.12 10.27 -5.52
C LYS A 252 -7.24 9.99 -6.53
N SER A 253 -8.43 10.54 -6.27
CA SER A 253 -9.59 10.38 -7.16
C SER A 253 -9.29 10.90 -8.58
N ALA A 254 -8.66 12.08 -8.69
CA ALA A 254 -8.27 12.65 -9.98
C ALA A 254 -7.20 11.81 -10.70
N LEU A 255 -6.17 11.35 -9.98
CA LEU A 255 -5.11 10.51 -10.54
C LEU A 255 -5.63 9.15 -11.01
N LEU A 256 -6.50 8.51 -10.22
CA LEU A 256 -7.14 7.24 -10.56
C LEU A 256 -8.04 7.41 -11.80
N SER A 257 -8.89 8.44 -11.79
CA SER A 257 -9.78 8.75 -12.93
C SER A 257 -8.99 8.94 -14.23
N ARG A 258 -7.86 9.65 -14.16
CA ARG A 258 -6.96 9.83 -15.32
C ARG A 258 -6.34 8.50 -15.77
N ALA A 259 -5.85 7.69 -14.85
CA ALA A 259 -5.23 6.41 -15.17
C ALA A 259 -6.23 5.42 -15.82
N LEU A 260 -7.46 5.36 -15.29
CA LEU A 260 -8.53 4.53 -15.84
C LEU A 260 -9.00 5.02 -17.21
N ARG A 261 -9.17 6.33 -17.38
CA ARG A 261 -9.49 6.94 -18.68
C ARG A 261 -8.47 6.54 -19.75
N ASN A 262 -7.18 6.60 -19.42
CA ASN A 262 -6.12 6.21 -20.35
C ASN A 262 -6.16 4.72 -20.72
N ARG A 263 -6.60 3.86 -19.79
CA ARG A 263 -6.76 2.42 -20.05
C ARG A 263 -7.97 2.11 -20.92
N VAL A 264 -9.08 2.83 -20.71
CA VAL A 264 -10.34 2.61 -21.45
C VAL A 264 -10.28 3.19 -22.87
N HIS A 265 -9.68 4.36 -23.05
CA HIS A 265 -9.66 5.04 -24.36
C HIS A 265 -8.41 4.74 -25.19
N GLY A 266 -7.45 3.97 -24.65
CA GLY A 266 -6.11 3.86 -25.22
C GLY A 266 -5.35 5.18 -25.09
N SER A 267 -4.03 5.14 -24.93
CA SER A 267 -3.24 6.37 -25.04
C SER A 267 -3.49 6.97 -26.42
N PRO A 268 -3.91 8.25 -26.53
CA PRO A 268 -3.89 8.91 -27.83
C PRO A 268 -2.44 8.85 -28.31
N GLU A 269 -2.21 8.18 -29.44
CA GLU A 269 -0.90 8.14 -30.07
C GLU A 269 -0.36 9.57 -30.13
N ARG A 270 0.81 9.79 -29.52
CA ARG A 270 1.51 11.05 -29.68
C ARG A 270 2.02 11.11 -31.13
N PRO A 271 1.78 12.21 -31.85
CA PRO A 271 2.34 12.42 -33.18
C PRO A 271 3.87 12.54 -33.14
#